data_AF-A0A087SY63-F1
#
_entry.id   AF-A0A087SY63-F1
#
_cell.length_a   1.000
_cell.length_b   1.000
_cell.length_c   1.000
_cell.angle_alpha   90.00
_cell.angle_beta   90.00
_cell.angle_gamma   90.00
#
_symmetry.space_group_name_H-M   'P 1'
#
loop_
_entity.id
_entity.type
_entity.pdbx_description
1 polymer ?
#
loop_
_entity_poly.entity_id
_entity_poly.type
_entity_poly.pdbx_seq_one_letter_code
_entity_poly.pdbx_strand_id
1 'polypeptide(L)'
;MYTCEALHPALEKPLKATVCVGVLYPPQPPKINGYHEGDVIHVGDHLTLVCSSSGGKPRARIEWFRNGEVVEGNSSILSRDSSNTISFRVRDIDNNAVYSCAASNPLTSRPLVTSITLSVVFPPKRVVIEGPLEAHRGDSVMLSCRSDVSNPPAKLKWLVDGVAFDSPDTAFTAEHNGWYATSNLTAIITRQDKDVKTFTCIAHGAPEHENVFQTFNVSIFC
;
A
#
# COMPACT_ATOMS: atom_id res chain seq x y z
N MET A 1 -36.52 29.41 -16.87
CA MET A 1 -36.57 30.63 -17.69
C MET A 1 -37.81 31.37 -17.27
N TYR A 2 -37.66 32.59 -16.80
CA TYR A 2 -38.78 33.39 -16.30
C TYR A 2 -38.98 34.56 -17.25
N THR A 3 -40.21 34.73 -17.72
CA THR A 3 -40.57 35.77 -18.68
C THR A 3 -41.60 36.68 -18.04
N CYS A 4 -41.30 37.98 -17.98
CA CYS A 4 -42.24 39.03 -17.61
C CYS A 4 -42.86 39.57 -18.90
N GLU A 5 -44.19 39.57 -18.98
CA GLU A 5 -44.93 40.11 -20.11
C GLU A 5 -45.76 41.32 -19.67
N ALA A 6 -45.56 42.47 -20.33
CA ALA A 6 -46.34 43.67 -20.11
C ALA A 6 -47.40 43.81 -21.21
N LEU A 7 -48.66 43.90 -20.79
CA LEU A 7 -49.84 44.02 -21.64
C LEU A 7 -50.43 45.43 -21.51
N HIS A 8 -50.77 46.06 -22.63
CA HIS A 8 -51.45 47.36 -22.65
C HIS A 8 -52.36 47.47 -23.88
N PRO A 9 -53.57 48.05 -23.79
CA PRO A 9 -54.52 48.13 -24.92
C PRO A 9 -53.98 48.86 -26.16
N ALA A 10 -53.00 49.76 -25.97
CA ALA A 10 -52.33 50.47 -27.06
C ALA A 10 -51.14 49.71 -27.68
N LEU A 11 -50.84 48.50 -27.22
CA LEU A 11 -49.78 47.64 -27.77
C LEU A 11 -50.39 46.54 -28.65
N GLU A 12 -49.90 46.39 -29.88
CA GLU A 12 -50.31 45.27 -30.77
C GLU A 12 -49.82 43.90 -30.27
N LYS A 13 -48.70 43.87 -29.53
CA LYS A 13 -48.12 42.67 -28.92
C LYS A 13 -47.56 42.97 -27.53
N PRO A 14 -47.57 42.00 -26.60
CA PRO A 14 -47.00 42.19 -25.27
C PRO A 14 -45.50 42.44 -25.35
N LEU A 15 -44.99 43.38 -24.55
CA LEU A 15 -43.55 43.52 -24.35
C LEU A 15 -43.07 42.39 -23.44
N LYS A 16 -42.01 41.69 -23.83
CA LYS A 16 -41.49 40.55 -23.07
C LYS A 16 -40.06 40.79 -22.64
N ALA A 17 -39.77 40.54 -21.37
CA ALA A 17 -38.41 40.49 -20.82
C ALA A 17 -38.17 39.10 -20.22
N THR A 18 -37.08 38.46 -20.62
CA THR A 18 -36.77 37.08 -20.22
C THR A 18 -35.47 37.04 -19.42
N VAL A 19 -35.48 36.31 -18.29
CA VAL A 19 -34.29 36.04 -17.48
C VAL A 19 -34.06 34.53 -17.29
N CYS A 20 -32.80 34.12 -17.36
CA CYS A 20 -32.36 32.76 -17.11
C CYS A 20 -31.82 32.62 -15.68
N VAL A 21 -32.53 31.87 -14.84
CA VAL A 21 -32.05 31.50 -13.50
C VAL A 21 -31.28 30.19 -13.59
N GLY A 22 -29.98 30.25 -13.28
CA GLY A 22 -29.14 29.06 -13.16
C GLY A 22 -29.21 28.50 -11.74
N VAL A 23 -29.84 27.34 -11.56
CA VAL A 23 -29.81 26.62 -10.27
C VAL A 23 -28.42 26.02 -10.08
N LEU A 24 -27.77 26.35 -8.97
CA LEU A 24 -26.48 25.82 -8.54
C LEU A 24 -26.71 24.80 -7.42
N TYR A 25 -25.96 23.70 -7.42
CA TYR A 25 -26.04 22.68 -6.37
C TYR A 25 -24.70 21.95 -6.22
N PRO A 26 -24.37 21.47 -5.01
CA PRO A 26 -23.12 20.76 -4.76
C PRO A 26 -23.11 19.37 -5.41
N PRO A 27 -21.92 18.79 -5.66
CA PRO A 27 -21.80 17.41 -6.11
C PRO A 27 -22.12 16.41 -4.99
N GLN A 28 -22.33 15.14 -5.36
CA GLN A 28 -22.43 14.04 -4.41
C GLN A 28 -21.05 13.62 -3.87
N PRO A 29 -20.96 12.97 -2.70
CA PRO A 29 -19.71 12.41 -2.20
C PRO A 29 -19.05 11.49 -3.25
N PRO A 30 -17.73 11.60 -3.45
CA PRO A 30 -17.02 10.75 -4.40
C PRO A 30 -17.07 9.27 -3.97
N LYS A 31 -16.96 8.38 -4.96
CA LYS A 31 -16.83 6.93 -4.77
C LYS A 31 -15.57 6.45 -5.47
N ILE A 32 -14.82 5.57 -4.81
CA ILE A 32 -13.66 4.89 -5.39
C ILE A 32 -14.10 3.50 -5.83
N ASN A 33 -13.76 3.13 -7.06
CA ASN A 33 -13.94 1.81 -7.64
C ASN A 33 -12.58 1.23 -8.06
N GLY A 34 -12.50 -0.10 -8.17
CA GLY A 34 -11.28 -0.82 -8.56
C GLY A 34 -10.51 -1.45 -7.40
N TYR A 35 -10.91 -1.17 -6.16
CA TYR A 35 -10.43 -1.82 -4.94
C TYR A 35 -11.50 -1.76 -3.85
N HIS A 36 -11.68 -2.84 -3.11
CA HIS A 36 -12.49 -2.92 -1.91
C HIS A 36 -11.64 -3.33 -0.71
N GLU A 37 -12.00 -2.86 0.47
CA GLU A 37 -11.30 -3.22 1.70
C GLU A 37 -11.36 -4.74 1.93
N GLY A 38 -10.19 -5.37 2.04
CA GLY A 38 -10.04 -6.83 2.11
C GLY A 38 -9.58 -7.49 0.81
N ASP A 39 -9.59 -6.77 -0.32
CA ASP A 39 -8.96 -7.26 -1.56
C ASP A 39 -7.46 -7.45 -1.32
N VAL A 40 -6.95 -8.62 -1.73
CA VAL A 40 -5.53 -8.97 -1.67
C VAL A 40 -4.91 -8.65 -3.03
N ILE A 41 -3.97 -7.71 -3.04
CA ILE A 41 -3.18 -7.36 -4.22
C ILE A 41 -1.71 -7.68 -3.98
N HIS A 42 -1.01 -8.13 -5.01
CA HIS A 42 0.39 -8.54 -4.92
C HIS A 42 1.31 -7.44 -5.44
N VAL A 43 2.53 -7.39 -4.91
CA VAL A 43 3.57 -6.55 -5.49
C VAL A 43 3.79 -6.90 -6.95
N GLY A 44 3.83 -5.89 -7.81
CA GLY A 44 3.99 -6.04 -9.26
C GLY A 44 2.68 -6.09 -10.04
N ASP A 45 1.52 -6.23 -9.38
CA ASP A 45 0.20 -6.14 -10.00
C ASP A 45 -0.03 -4.76 -10.62
N HIS A 46 -0.94 -4.70 -11.60
CA HIS A 46 -1.37 -3.43 -12.18
C HIS A 46 -2.75 -3.05 -11.62
N LEU A 47 -2.79 -2.04 -10.75
CA LEU A 47 -4.01 -1.58 -10.11
C LEU A 47 -4.54 -0.33 -10.81
N THR A 48 -5.85 -0.30 -11.06
CA THR A 48 -6.56 0.87 -11.59
C THR A 48 -7.65 1.29 -10.62
N LEU A 49 -7.54 2.52 -10.10
CA LEU A 49 -8.52 3.12 -9.21
C LEU A 49 -9.26 4.23 -9.95
N VAL A 50 -10.59 4.18 -9.91
CA VAL A 50 -11.47 5.17 -10.53
C VAL A 50 -12.24 5.89 -9.44
N CYS A 51 -12.01 7.18 -9.30
CA CYS A 51 -12.84 8.01 -8.45
C CYS A 51 -13.88 8.73 -9.29
N SER A 52 -15.15 8.67 -8.89
CA SER A 52 -16.24 9.40 -9.55
C SER A 52 -17.13 10.13 -8.54
N SER A 53 -17.59 11.30 -8.93
CA SER A 53 -18.58 12.08 -8.21
C SER A 53 -19.66 12.54 -9.20
N SER A 54 -20.91 12.32 -8.81
CA SER A 54 -22.06 12.63 -9.66
C SER A 54 -22.69 13.97 -9.34
N GLY A 55 -23.18 14.63 -10.39
CA GLY A 55 -23.86 15.91 -10.28
C GLY A 55 -22.92 17.08 -10.03
N GLY A 56 -23.41 18.07 -9.29
CA GLY A 56 -22.78 19.37 -9.16
C GLY A 56 -23.09 20.30 -10.34
N LYS A 57 -23.47 21.54 -10.03
CA LYS A 57 -23.45 22.65 -10.98
C LYS A 57 -22.89 23.89 -10.28
N PRO A 58 -21.65 24.35 -10.59
CA PRO A 58 -20.72 23.83 -11.61
C PRO A 58 -20.28 22.38 -11.37
N ARG A 59 -19.56 21.74 -12.31
CA ARG A 59 -19.06 20.37 -12.10
C ARG A 59 -17.98 20.32 -11.02
N ALA A 60 -17.80 19.16 -10.40
CA ALA A 60 -16.74 18.97 -9.42
C ALA A 60 -15.37 18.76 -10.09
N ARG A 61 -14.31 19.31 -9.49
CA ARG A 61 -12.93 18.92 -9.80
C ARG A 61 -12.55 17.73 -8.92
N ILE A 62 -12.06 16.66 -9.54
CA ILE A 62 -11.71 15.41 -8.87
C ILE A 62 -10.18 15.28 -8.80
N GLU A 63 -9.65 15.14 -7.59
CA GLU A 63 -8.21 15.03 -7.32
C GLU A 63 -7.90 13.79 -6.49
N TRP A 64 -6.81 13.13 -6.84
CA TRP A 64 -6.27 11.99 -6.11
C TRP A 64 -5.15 12.42 -5.18
N PHE A 65 -5.08 11.76 -4.03
CA PHE A 65 -4.01 11.91 -3.06
C PHE A 65 -3.53 10.55 -2.60
N ARG A 66 -2.22 10.39 -2.47
CA ARG A 66 -1.56 9.24 -1.83
C ARG A 66 -0.85 9.76 -0.58
N ASN A 67 -1.26 9.26 0.58
CA ASN A 67 -0.73 9.69 1.88
C ASN A 67 -0.75 11.23 2.06
N GLY A 68 -1.75 11.90 1.48
CA GLY A 68 -1.91 13.36 1.52
C GLY A 68 -1.20 14.13 0.40
N GLU A 69 -0.38 13.49 -0.42
CA GLU A 69 0.29 14.12 -1.57
C GLU A 69 -0.51 13.93 -2.85
N VAL A 70 -0.62 14.98 -3.67
CA VAL A 70 -1.39 14.96 -4.93
C VAL A 70 -0.77 13.97 -5.91
N VAL A 71 -1.61 13.13 -6.53
CA VAL A 71 -1.20 12.20 -7.59
C VAL A 71 -1.89 12.60 -8.90
N GLU A 72 -1.11 12.67 -9.97
CA GLU A 72 -1.64 12.91 -11.30
C GLU A 72 -2.42 11.69 -11.78
N GLY A 73 -3.62 11.95 -12.29
CA GLY A 73 -4.48 10.95 -12.90
C GLY A 73 -5.15 11.50 -14.15
N ASN A 74 -5.89 10.64 -14.83
CA ASN A 74 -6.60 11.02 -16.04
C ASN A 74 -8.04 11.44 -15.69
N SER A 75 -8.29 12.75 -15.69
CA SER A 75 -9.62 13.29 -15.47
C SER A 75 -10.52 13.07 -16.68
N SER A 76 -11.75 12.61 -16.47
CA SER A 76 -12.75 12.48 -17.52
C SER A 76 -14.12 12.97 -17.06
N ILE A 77 -14.96 13.34 -18.03
CA ILE A 77 -16.31 13.82 -17.76
C ILE A 77 -17.28 13.03 -18.62
N LEU A 78 -18.24 12.37 -17.97
CA LEU A 78 -19.24 11.54 -18.62
C LEU A 78 -20.62 12.01 -18.16
N SER A 79 -21.38 12.61 -19.07
CA SER A 79 -22.72 13.16 -18.79
C SER A 79 -22.73 14.17 -17.62
N ARG A 80 -23.20 13.76 -16.44
CA ARG A 80 -23.27 14.57 -15.21
C ARG A 80 -22.19 14.21 -14.20
N ASP A 81 -21.32 13.26 -14.52
CA ASP A 81 -20.35 12.72 -13.59
C ASP A 81 -18.95 13.22 -13.95
N SER A 82 -18.20 13.59 -12.92
CA SER A 82 -16.78 13.93 -13.03
C SER A 82 -15.99 12.79 -12.43
N SER A 83 -14.96 12.32 -13.12
CA SER A 83 -14.11 11.24 -12.63
C SER A 83 -12.63 11.54 -12.84
N ASN A 84 -11.80 10.85 -12.08
CA ASN A 84 -10.36 10.85 -12.24
C ASN A 84 -9.85 9.43 -11.99
N THR A 85 -9.04 8.92 -12.91
CA THR A 85 -8.52 7.54 -12.89
C THR A 85 -7.01 7.56 -12.71
N ILE A 86 -6.51 6.76 -11.76
CA ILE A 86 -5.08 6.47 -11.61
C ILE A 86 -4.83 4.98 -11.91
N SER A 87 -3.77 4.71 -12.64
CA SER A 87 -3.32 3.35 -12.95
C SER A 87 -1.83 3.25 -12.68
N PHE A 88 -1.41 2.29 -11.86
CA PHE A 88 -0.02 2.15 -11.45
C PHE A 88 0.35 0.70 -11.17
N ARG A 89 1.66 0.44 -11.18
CA ARG A 89 2.20 -0.85 -10.75
C ARG A 89 2.37 -0.85 -9.24
N VAL A 90 1.78 -1.82 -8.56
CA VAL A 90 1.80 -1.96 -7.11
C VAL A 90 3.22 -2.25 -6.62
N ARG A 91 3.66 -1.52 -5.59
CA ARG A 91 4.96 -1.69 -4.92
C ARG A 91 4.75 -2.07 -3.45
N ASP A 92 5.81 -2.56 -2.82
CA ASP A 92 5.87 -2.81 -1.37
C ASP A 92 5.49 -1.56 -0.54
N ILE A 93 5.91 -0.38 -0.98
CA ILE A 93 5.57 0.91 -0.37
C ILE A 93 4.12 1.37 -0.56
N ASP A 94 3.32 0.62 -1.33
CA ASP A 94 1.87 0.84 -1.41
C ASP A 94 1.11 0.09 -0.29
N ASN A 95 1.76 -0.82 0.45
CA ASN A 95 1.11 -1.47 1.59
C ASN A 95 0.82 -0.44 2.69
N ASN A 96 -0.40 -0.47 3.24
CA ASN A 96 -0.92 0.51 4.19
C ASN A 96 -0.96 1.96 3.67
N ALA A 97 -0.72 2.19 2.38
CA ALA A 97 -0.85 3.52 1.79
C ALA A 97 -2.32 3.90 1.69
N VAL A 98 -2.64 5.13 2.10
CA VAL A 98 -3.99 5.69 2.05
C VAL A 98 -4.15 6.45 0.75
N TYR A 99 -5.01 5.93 -0.13
CA TYR A 99 -5.43 6.61 -1.34
C TYR A 99 -6.75 7.32 -1.06
N SER A 100 -6.76 8.64 -1.21
CA SER A 100 -7.96 9.45 -1.03
C SER A 100 -8.29 10.24 -2.27
N CYS A 101 -9.59 10.44 -2.49
CA CYS A 101 -10.11 11.21 -3.59
C CYS A 101 -10.95 12.36 -3.06
N ALA A 102 -10.71 13.57 -3.57
CA ALA A 102 -11.44 14.76 -3.22
C ALA A 102 -12.26 15.28 -4.42
N ALA A 103 -13.53 15.59 -4.18
CA ALA A 103 -14.41 16.30 -5.10
C ALA A 103 -14.64 17.73 -4.60
N SER A 104 -14.18 18.73 -5.36
CA SER A 104 -14.28 20.14 -4.99
C SER A 104 -15.17 20.94 -5.95
N ASN A 105 -15.93 21.87 -5.40
CA ASN A 105 -16.84 22.73 -6.14
C ASN A 105 -16.93 24.13 -5.50
N PRO A 106 -17.21 25.22 -6.25
CA PRO A 106 -17.39 26.56 -5.65
C PRO A 106 -18.46 26.65 -4.56
N LEU A 107 -19.43 25.73 -4.53
CA LEU A 107 -20.49 25.68 -3.52
C LEU A 107 -20.10 24.87 -2.28
N THR A 108 -19.02 24.09 -2.34
CA THR A 108 -18.54 23.28 -1.22
C THR A 108 -17.46 24.05 -0.46
N SER A 109 -17.70 24.36 0.82
CA SER A 109 -16.73 25.07 1.67
C SER A 109 -15.46 24.26 1.94
N ARG A 110 -15.57 22.92 1.87
CA ARG A 110 -14.46 21.97 1.90
C ARG A 110 -14.71 20.87 0.86
N PRO A 111 -13.67 20.30 0.24
CA PRO A 111 -13.83 19.17 -0.66
C PRO A 111 -14.52 17.99 0.02
N LEU A 112 -15.39 17.29 -0.70
CA LEU A 112 -15.94 16.01 -0.27
C LEU A 112 -14.88 14.94 -0.50
N VAL A 113 -14.53 14.16 0.53
CA VAL A 113 -13.41 13.21 0.47
C VAL A 113 -13.89 11.80 0.75
N THR A 114 -13.32 10.83 0.05
CA THR A 114 -13.40 9.40 0.36
C THR A 114 -12.00 8.78 0.30
N SER A 115 -11.76 7.69 1.01
CA SER A 115 -10.44 7.07 1.09
C SER A 115 -10.52 5.55 1.19
N ILE A 116 -9.46 4.90 0.73
CA ILE A 116 -9.19 3.48 0.89
C ILE A 116 -7.76 3.28 1.38
N THR A 117 -7.52 2.21 2.12
CA THR A 117 -6.18 1.78 2.54
C THR A 117 -5.86 0.48 1.82
N LEU A 118 -4.74 0.45 1.10
CA LEU A 118 -4.35 -0.75 0.36
C LEU A 118 -3.69 -1.79 1.28
N SER A 119 -4.03 -3.06 1.07
CA SER A 119 -3.32 -4.22 1.64
C SER A 119 -2.57 -4.94 0.53
N VAL A 120 -1.23 -4.83 0.55
CA VAL A 120 -0.34 -5.37 -0.48
C VAL A 120 0.48 -6.51 0.08
N VAL A 121 0.43 -7.66 -0.59
CA VAL A 121 1.24 -8.84 -0.26
C VAL A 121 2.57 -8.77 -0.99
N PHE A 122 3.67 -8.90 -0.25
CA PHE A 122 5.03 -8.91 -0.79
C PHE A 122 6.00 -9.72 0.09
N PRO A 123 6.96 -10.44 -0.51
CA PRO A 123 7.94 -11.24 0.21
C PRO A 123 9.10 -10.37 0.74
N PRO A 124 9.87 -10.87 1.73
CA PRO A 124 11.14 -10.24 2.09
C PRO A 124 12.14 -10.38 0.94
N LYS A 125 12.93 -9.33 0.67
CA LYS A 125 13.94 -9.33 -0.40
C LYS A 125 15.22 -10.05 0.01
N ARG A 126 15.59 -9.99 1.29
CA ARG A 126 16.77 -10.65 1.86
C ARG A 126 16.55 -11.00 3.33
N VAL A 127 17.39 -11.93 3.82
CA VAL A 127 17.67 -12.13 5.25
C VAL A 127 19.14 -11.82 5.54
N VAL A 128 19.40 -11.30 6.73
CA VAL A 128 20.71 -10.94 7.24
C VAL A 128 21.00 -11.72 8.51
N ILE A 129 22.12 -12.45 8.54
CA ILE A 129 22.63 -13.12 9.73
C ILE A 129 23.79 -12.30 10.29
N GLU A 130 23.73 -12.04 11.59
CA GLU A 130 24.76 -11.39 12.38
C GLU A 130 25.22 -12.35 13.49
N GLY A 131 26.54 -12.43 13.71
CA GLY A 131 27.13 -13.34 14.68
C GLY A 131 28.66 -13.26 14.66
N PRO A 132 29.34 -14.02 15.54
CA PRO A 132 30.81 -14.07 15.56
C PRO A 132 31.34 -14.81 14.32
N LEU A 133 32.37 -14.27 13.67
CA LEU A 133 33.04 -14.93 12.53
C LEU A 133 33.93 -16.09 12.97
N GLU A 134 34.38 -16.08 14.22
CA GLU A 134 35.33 -17.02 14.79
C GLU A 134 34.86 -17.48 16.18
N ALA A 135 35.12 -18.74 16.52
CA ALA A 135 34.79 -19.31 17.84
C ALA A 135 35.77 -20.43 18.22
N HIS A 136 35.91 -20.71 19.51
CA HIS A 136 36.71 -21.83 20.00
C HIS A 136 35.82 -23.02 20.36
N ARG A 137 36.42 -24.22 20.40
CA ARG A 137 35.72 -25.42 20.87
C ARG A 137 35.32 -25.26 22.34
N GLY A 138 34.02 -25.43 22.61
CA GLY A 138 33.41 -25.19 23.91
C GLY A 138 32.66 -23.87 24.00
N ASP A 139 32.85 -22.95 23.04
CA ASP A 139 32.15 -21.67 23.02
C ASP A 139 30.66 -21.85 22.73
N SER A 140 29.86 -20.95 23.30
CA SER A 140 28.47 -20.76 22.92
C SER A 140 28.37 -19.52 22.04
N VAL A 141 28.03 -19.72 20.77
CA VAL A 141 27.87 -18.64 19.79
C VAL A 141 26.40 -18.28 19.66
N MET A 142 26.11 -16.98 19.63
CA MET A 142 24.78 -16.45 19.37
C MET A 142 24.76 -15.82 17.98
N LEU A 143 23.81 -16.26 17.15
CA LEU A 143 23.53 -15.68 15.85
C LEU A 143 22.14 -15.06 15.85
N SER A 144 21.99 -13.91 15.22
CA SER A 144 20.70 -13.27 14.97
C SER A 144 20.43 -13.27 13.48
N CYS A 145 19.23 -13.68 13.08
CA CYS A 145 18.76 -13.52 11.72
C CYS A 145 17.63 -12.50 11.68
N ARG A 146 17.71 -11.55 10.76
CA ARG A 146 16.70 -10.54 10.50
C ARG A 146 16.29 -10.57 9.03
N SER A 147 14.98 -10.60 8.75
CA SER A 147 14.47 -10.41 7.39
C SER A 147 14.35 -8.93 7.03
N ASP A 148 14.30 -8.63 5.74
CA ASP A 148 13.67 -7.41 5.27
C ASP A 148 12.17 -7.41 5.60
N VAL A 149 11.54 -6.24 5.46
CA VAL A 149 10.10 -6.06 5.67
C VAL A 149 9.32 -6.91 4.65
N SER A 150 8.25 -7.55 5.11
CA SER A 150 7.31 -8.31 4.28
C SER A 150 5.87 -8.13 4.77
N ASN A 151 4.90 -8.45 3.91
CA ASN A 151 3.50 -8.61 4.28
C ASN A 151 2.91 -9.84 3.57
N PRO A 152 2.41 -10.85 4.29
CA PRO A 152 2.43 -11.00 5.76
C PRO A 152 3.86 -11.18 6.32
N PRO A 153 4.04 -11.16 7.65
CA PRO A 153 5.35 -11.38 8.27
C PRO A 153 5.96 -12.73 7.86
N ALA A 154 7.23 -12.73 7.44
CA ALA A 154 7.93 -13.93 7.01
C ALA A 154 8.31 -14.84 8.18
N LYS A 155 8.14 -16.15 8.02
CA LYS A 155 8.59 -17.13 9.03
C LYS A 155 10.05 -17.49 8.82
N LEU A 156 10.86 -17.38 9.86
CA LEU A 156 12.29 -17.71 9.82
C LEU A 156 12.53 -19.15 10.27
N LYS A 157 13.45 -19.83 9.58
CA LYS A 157 13.95 -21.16 9.94
C LYS A 157 15.46 -21.20 9.86
N TRP A 158 16.05 -22.06 10.69
CA TRP A 158 17.49 -22.28 10.74
C TRP A 158 17.86 -23.67 10.24
N LEU A 159 18.93 -23.74 9.45
CA LEU A 159 19.68 -24.96 9.21
C LEU A 159 21.07 -24.80 9.82
N VAL A 160 21.51 -25.79 10.59
CA VAL A 160 22.87 -25.87 11.11
C VAL A 160 23.55 -27.05 10.44
N ASP A 161 24.64 -26.78 9.71
CA ASP A 161 25.35 -27.74 8.87
C ASP A 161 24.43 -28.51 7.91
N GLY A 162 23.41 -27.82 7.39
CA GLY A 162 22.41 -28.37 6.46
C GLY A 162 21.26 -29.13 7.11
N VAL A 163 21.27 -29.33 8.44
CA VAL A 163 20.22 -30.02 9.18
C VAL A 163 19.25 -29.00 9.79
N ALA A 164 17.95 -29.26 9.67
CA ALA A 164 16.93 -28.42 10.29
C ALA A 164 17.16 -28.35 11.81
N PHE A 165 17.33 -27.13 12.31
CA PHE A 165 17.43 -26.86 13.73
C PHE A 165 16.05 -26.46 14.23
N ASP A 166 15.64 -26.96 15.40
CA ASP A 166 14.37 -26.58 16.03
C ASP A 166 14.35 -25.06 16.21
N SER A 167 13.59 -24.39 15.33
CA SER A 167 13.71 -22.96 15.13
C SER A 167 13.25 -22.22 16.39
N PRO A 168 14.08 -21.39 17.02
CA PRO A 168 13.64 -20.54 18.11
C PRO A 168 12.52 -19.59 17.63
N ASP A 169 11.65 -19.19 18.55
CA ASP A 169 10.49 -18.35 18.27
C ASP A 169 10.84 -17.17 17.35
N THR A 170 10.07 -16.99 16.28
CA THR A 170 10.22 -15.84 15.38
C THR A 170 9.47 -14.65 15.98
N ALA A 171 10.19 -13.58 16.28
CA ALA A 171 9.60 -12.32 16.71
C ALA A 171 9.32 -11.43 15.49
N PHE A 172 8.11 -10.85 15.43
CA PHE A 172 7.71 -9.93 14.37
C PHE A 172 7.66 -8.51 14.91
N THR A 173 8.28 -7.56 14.20
CA THR A 173 8.22 -6.14 14.54
C THR A 173 7.64 -5.36 13.37
N ALA A 174 6.66 -4.50 13.65
CA ALA A 174 6.02 -3.66 12.63
C ALA A 174 6.98 -2.54 12.19
N GLU A 175 7.07 -2.30 10.89
CA GLU A 175 7.89 -1.27 10.28
C GLU A 175 7.18 -0.71 9.05
N HIS A 176 6.91 0.61 9.03
CA HIS A 176 6.23 1.42 8.00
C HIS A 176 5.17 0.73 7.10
N ASN A 177 5.59 -0.20 6.25
CA ASN A 177 4.76 -0.85 5.23
C ASN A 177 4.63 -2.37 5.44
N GLY A 178 4.93 -2.91 6.63
CA GLY A 178 4.80 -4.34 6.90
C GLY A 178 5.47 -4.73 8.21
N TRP A 179 6.09 -5.92 8.22
CA TRP A 179 6.81 -6.44 9.38
C TRP A 179 8.14 -7.03 8.95
N TYR A 180 9.18 -6.81 9.74
CA TYR A 180 10.39 -7.63 9.66
C TYR A 180 10.35 -8.70 10.75
N ALA A 181 10.94 -9.85 10.43
CA ALA A 181 11.06 -10.97 11.34
C ALA A 181 12.48 -11.05 11.91
N THR A 182 12.59 -11.46 13.16
CA THR A 182 13.88 -11.75 13.81
C THR A 182 13.83 -13.10 14.50
N SER A 183 14.95 -13.83 14.48
CA SER A 183 15.11 -15.10 15.19
C SER A 183 16.55 -15.21 15.66
N ASN A 184 16.73 -15.52 16.94
CA ASN A 184 18.05 -15.65 17.54
C ASN A 184 18.34 -17.11 17.87
N LEU A 185 19.46 -17.61 17.39
CA LEU A 185 19.92 -18.97 17.57
C LEU A 185 21.18 -18.97 18.44
N THR A 186 21.17 -19.78 19.50
CA THR A 186 22.38 -20.08 20.27
C THR A 186 22.82 -21.50 19.97
N ALA A 187 24.07 -21.66 19.52
CA ALA A 187 24.67 -22.95 19.22
C ALA A 187 25.96 -23.14 20.03
N ILE A 188 26.19 -24.36 20.52
CA ILE A 188 27.42 -24.71 21.21
C ILE A 188 28.39 -25.33 20.19
N ILE A 189 29.63 -24.86 20.18
CA ILE A 189 30.69 -25.41 19.36
C ILE A 189 31.28 -26.62 20.08
N THR A 190 31.05 -27.80 19.53
CA THR A 190 31.47 -29.08 20.11
C THR A 190 32.81 -29.53 19.56
N ARG A 191 33.41 -30.54 20.20
CA ARG A 191 34.67 -31.14 19.69
C ARG A 191 34.47 -31.95 18.41
N GLN A 192 33.24 -32.33 18.10
CA GLN A 192 32.88 -33.07 16.90
C GLN A 192 32.65 -32.16 15.69
N ASP A 193 32.54 -30.84 15.91
CA ASP A 193 32.36 -29.88 14.83
C ASP A 193 33.66 -29.74 14.00
N LYS A 194 33.46 -29.51 12.70
CA LYS A 194 34.56 -29.27 11.75
C LYS A 194 35.22 -27.90 12.01
N ASP A 195 36.27 -27.59 11.26
CA ASP A 195 36.95 -26.28 11.33
C ASP A 195 36.06 -25.10 10.90
N VAL A 196 34.93 -25.40 10.25
CA VAL A 196 33.91 -24.40 9.91
C VAL A 196 32.54 -24.98 10.22
N LYS A 197 31.72 -24.20 10.93
CA LYS A 197 30.31 -24.49 11.19
C LYS A 197 29.43 -23.54 10.40
N THR A 198 28.42 -24.09 9.74
CA THR A 198 27.60 -23.37 8.77
C THR A 198 26.20 -23.13 9.32
N PHE A 199 25.75 -21.88 9.29
CA PHE A 199 24.42 -21.47 9.74
C PHE A 199 23.66 -20.85 8.57
N THR A 200 22.54 -21.45 8.18
CA THR A 200 21.67 -20.91 7.14
C THR A 200 20.35 -20.48 7.74
N CYS A 201 19.99 -19.21 7.54
CA CYS A 201 18.68 -18.69 7.87
C CYS A 201 17.84 -18.61 6.60
N ILE A 202 16.60 -19.05 6.66
CA ILE A 202 15.65 -19.10 5.55
C ILE A 202 14.39 -18.34 5.97
N ALA A 203 13.99 -17.35 5.17
CA ALA A 203 12.67 -16.74 5.28
C ALA A 203 11.74 -17.34 4.24
N HIS A 204 10.62 -17.90 4.71
CA HIS A 204 9.55 -18.35 3.85
C HIS A 204 8.68 -17.18 3.42
N GLY A 205 8.64 -16.91 2.11
CA GLY A 205 7.74 -15.95 1.49
C GLY A 205 6.31 -16.50 1.35
N ALA A 206 5.43 -15.71 0.76
CA ALA A 206 4.12 -16.20 0.31
C ALA A 206 4.30 -17.31 -0.77
N PRO A 207 3.32 -18.21 -0.96
CA PRO A 207 3.47 -19.42 -1.79
C PRO A 207 3.97 -19.18 -3.23
N GLU A 208 3.76 -17.98 -3.76
CA GLU A 208 4.11 -17.58 -5.13
C GLU A 208 5.52 -17.00 -5.27
N HIS A 209 6.23 -16.79 -4.16
CA HIS A 209 7.57 -16.18 -4.14
C HIS A 209 8.63 -17.17 -3.65
N GLU A 210 9.83 -17.07 -4.24
CA GLU A 210 10.97 -17.87 -3.81
C GLU A 210 11.36 -17.55 -2.35
N ASN A 211 11.82 -18.59 -1.64
CA ASN A 211 12.38 -18.40 -0.31
C ASN A 211 13.70 -17.66 -0.43
N VAL A 212 13.92 -16.68 0.45
CA VAL A 212 15.21 -16.01 0.56
C VAL A 212 15.99 -16.63 1.71
N PHE A 213 17.29 -16.81 1.52
CA PHE A 213 18.15 -17.38 2.53
C PHE A 213 19.51 -16.70 2.53
N GLN A 214 20.20 -16.80 3.65
CA GLN A 214 21.61 -16.45 3.76
C GLN A 214 22.32 -17.54 4.55
N THR A 215 23.56 -17.82 4.15
CA THR A 215 24.46 -18.69 4.88
C THR A 215 25.57 -17.87 5.52
N PHE A 216 25.89 -18.20 6.77
CA PHE A 216 26.90 -17.59 7.59
C PHE A 216 27.83 -18.67 8.14
N ASN A 217 29.13 -18.47 7.98
CA ASN A 217 30.14 -19.44 8.37
C ASN A 217 30.90 -18.94 9.59
N VAL A 218 31.03 -19.80 10.59
CA VAL A 218 31.86 -19.55 11.78
C VAL A 218 33.08 -20.44 11.69
N SER A 219 34.27 -19.83 11.67
CA SER A 219 35.55 -20.54 11.73
C SER A 219 35.83 -20.99 13.17
N ILE A 220 36.21 -22.26 13.33
CA ILE A 220 36.40 -22.90 14.63
C ILE A 220 37.89 -23.12 14.91
N PHE A 221 38.32 -22.64 16.07
CA PHE A 221 39.68 -22.77 16.58
C PHE A 221 39.76 -23.71 17.80
N CYS A 222 40.96 -24.22 18.05
CA CYS A 222 41.24 -25.16 19.14
C CYS A 222 41.43 -24.48 20.49
#